data_AF-A0A6B3FN28-F1
#
_entry.id   AF-A0A6B3FN28-F1
#
_cell.length_a   1.000
_cell.length_b   1.000
_cell.length_c   1.000
_cell.angle_alpha   90.00
_cell.angle_beta   90.00
_cell.angle_gamma   90.00
#
_symmetry.space_group_name_H-M   'P 1'
#
loop_
_entity.id
_entity.type
_entity.pdbx_description
1 polymer ?
#
loop_
_entity_poly.entity_id
_entity_poly.type
_entity_poly.pdbx_seq_one_letter_code
_entity_poly.pdbx_strand_id
1 'polypeptide(L)'
;TRLDLGGGTTVASWAYGDRLPGREVRVTAGDTLALTLANHLPQPTSLHWHGLALRNDMDGVPGLTQRDIAPGAEFAYRFAVPHPGTYWFHP
;
A
#
# COMPACT_ATOMS: atom_id res chain seq x y z
N THR A 1 -12.77 1.74 -9.44
CA THR A 1 -12.50 1.58 -10.89
C THR A 1 -13.20 0.35 -11.45
N ARG A 2 -13.36 0.24 -12.78
CA ARG A 2 -13.78 -1.00 -13.44
C ARG A 2 -12.54 -1.79 -13.85
N LEU A 3 -12.40 -3.02 -13.38
CA LEU A 3 -11.26 -3.89 -13.63
C LEU A 3 -11.68 -5.07 -14.49
N ASP A 4 -10.91 -5.37 -15.53
CA ASP A 4 -11.05 -6.60 -16.32
C ASP A 4 -10.31 -7.74 -15.62
N LEU A 5 -11.02 -8.82 -15.30
CA LEU A 5 -10.47 -10.03 -14.68
C LEU A 5 -10.17 -11.13 -15.71
N GLY A 6 -10.42 -10.87 -17.00
CA GLY A 6 -10.33 -11.83 -18.08
C GLY A 6 -11.63 -12.59 -18.33
N GLY A 7 -11.69 -13.31 -19.46
CA GLY A 7 -12.83 -14.15 -19.83
C GLY A 7 -14.15 -13.38 -20.00
N GLY A 8 -14.10 -12.09 -20.34
CA GLY A 8 -15.28 -11.22 -20.44
C GLY A 8 -15.84 -10.75 -19.10
N THR A 9 -15.15 -11.02 -17.99
CA THR A 9 -15.59 -10.63 -16.65
C THR A 9 -14.98 -9.28 -16.26
N THR A 10 -15.84 -8.28 -16.09
CA THR A 10 -15.44 -6.97 -15.54
C THR A 10 -16.13 -6.72 -14.21
N VAL A 11 -15.39 -6.25 -13.22
CA VAL A 11 -15.91 -5.95 -11.88
C VAL A 11 -15.69 -4.48 -11.50
N ALA A 12 -16.60 -3.92 -10.72
CA ALA A 12 -16.36 -2.67 -10.01
C ALA A 12 -15.61 -2.97 -8.71
N SER A 13 -14.38 -2.49 -8.59
CA SER A 13 -13.54 -2.74 -7.41
C SER A 13 -12.55 -1.60 -7.20
N TRP A 14 -11.77 -1.69 -6.12
CA TRP A 14 -10.70 -0.76 -5.79
C TRP A 14 -9.34 -1.37 -6.10
N ALA A 15 -8.42 -0.53 -6.56
CA ALA A 15 -7.07 -0.94 -6.89
C ALA A 15 -6.10 0.24 -6.72
N TYR A 16 -4.86 -0.06 -6.39
CA TYR A 16 -3.79 0.94 -6.35
C TYR A 16 -3.52 1.46 -7.76
N GLY A 17 -3.77 2.75 -8.00
CA GLY A 17 -3.59 3.37 -9.31
C GLY A 17 -4.50 2.81 -10.40
N ASP A 18 -5.72 2.40 -10.02
CA ASP A 18 -6.75 1.87 -10.92
C ASP A 18 -6.33 0.65 -11.76
N ARG A 19 -5.32 -0.10 -11.31
CA ARG A 19 -4.76 -1.26 -12.02
C ARG A 19 -4.65 -2.48 -11.11
N LEU A 20 -4.99 -3.65 -11.65
CA LEU A 20 -4.83 -4.94 -10.98
C LEU A 20 -3.95 -5.89 -11.81
N PRO A 21 -2.86 -6.45 -11.25
CA PRO A 21 -2.24 -6.05 -9.97
C PRO A 21 -1.73 -4.59 -10.01
N GLY A 22 -1.62 -3.98 -8.84
CA GLY A 22 -1.04 -2.64 -8.68
C GLY A 22 0.40 -2.57 -9.21
N ARG A 23 0.88 -1.36 -9.50
CA ARG A 23 2.26 -1.17 -9.97
C ARG A 23 3.24 -1.65 -8.91
N GLU A 24 4.23 -2.42 -9.33
CA GLU A 24 5.34 -2.85 -8.49
C GLU A 24 6.16 -1.67 -7.95
N VAL A 25 6.58 -1.78 -6.69
CA VAL A 25 7.52 -0.85 -6.05
C VAL A 25 8.89 -1.55 -6.03
N ARG A 26 9.90 -0.92 -6.63
CA ARG A 26 11.28 -1.43 -6.65
C ARG A 26 12.19 -0.50 -5.86
N VAL A 27 12.90 -1.05 -4.87
CA VAL A 27 13.83 -0.34 -4.00
C VAL A 27 15.07 -1.22 -3.80
N THR A 28 16.25 -0.62 -3.66
CA THR A 28 17.49 -1.35 -3.36
C THR A 28 17.59 -1.61 -1.86
N ALA A 29 18.00 -2.81 -1.47
CA ALA A 29 18.22 -3.12 -0.06
C ALA A 29 19.32 -2.20 0.53
N GLY A 30 19.04 -1.64 1.70
CA GLY A 30 19.85 -0.60 2.35
C GLY A 30 19.35 0.82 2.13
N ASP A 31 18.47 1.06 1.16
CA ASP A 31 17.88 2.38 0.92
C ASP A 31 16.76 2.71 1.91
N THR A 32 16.25 3.94 1.82
CA THR A 32 15.00 4.36 2.45
C THR A 32 13.87 4.37 1.43
N LEU A 33 12.82 3.61 1.68
CA LEU A 33 11.55 3.75 0.98
C LEU A 33 10.90 5.06 1.44
N ALA A 34 10.43 5.86 0.47
CA ALA A 34 9.60 7.03 0.70
C ALA A 34 8.43 7.00 -0.29
N LEU A 35 7.22 6.74 0.21
CA LEU A 35 6.01 6.56 -0.61
C LEU A 35 4.82 7.21 0.10
N THR A 36 4.01 7.95 -0.64
CA THR A 36 2.77 8.53 -0.11
C THR A 36 1.57 7.74 -0.61
N LEU A 37 0.73 7.26 0.32
CA LEU A 37 -0.57 6.73 -0.01
C LEU A 37 -1.59 7.87 0.06
N ALA A 38 -2.16 8.24 -1.08
CA ALA A 38 -3.31 9.15 -1.17
C ALA A 38 -4.61 8.34 -1.23
N ASN A 39 -5.49 8.50 -0.25
CA ASN A 39 -6.73 7.75 -0.17
C ASN A 39 -7.84 8.41 -0.98
N HIS A 40 -8.07 7.92 -2.21
CA HIS A 40 -9.19 8.33 -3.06
C HIS A 40 -10.44 7.44 -2.91
N LEU A 41 -10.47 6.55 -1.92
CA LEU A 41 -11.61 5.69 -1.63
C LEU A 41 -12.68 6.46 -0.82
N PRO A 42 -13.96 6.03 -0.86
CA PRO A 42 -15.00 6.62 -0.03
C PRO A 42 -14.94 6.17 1.44
N GLN A 43 -13.94 5.38 1.84
CA GLN A 43 -13.80 4.84 3.18
C GLN A 43 -12.35 4.91 3.70
N PRO A 44 -12.12 4.87 5.03
CA PRO A 44 -10.78 4.83 5.58
C PRO A 44 -9.99 3.59 5.12
N THR A 45 -8.67 3.71 5.06
CA THR A 45 -7.78 2.62 4.69
C THR A 45 -6.39 2.77 5.32
N SER A 46 -5.51 1.81 5.06
CA SER A 46 -4.12 1.75 5.51
C SER A 46 -3.26 1.11 4.42
N LEU A 47 -1.97 0.96 4.70
CA LEU A 47 -1.03 0.20 3.87
C LEU A 47 -0.10 -0.61 4.77
N HIS A 48 -0.45 -1.87 5.01
CA HIS A 48 0.41 -2.82 5.67
C HIS A 48 1.50 -3.37 4.74
N TRP A 49 2.72 -3.44 5.27
CA TRP A 49 3.93 -3.86 4.57
C TRP A 49 4.30 -5.29 4.94
N HIS A 50 3.62 -6.25 4.33
CA HIS A 50 3.69 -7.65 4.73
C HIS A 50 5.09 -8.24 4.54
N GLY A 51 5.69 -8.64 5.67
CA GLY A 51 6.96 -9.35 5.75
C GLY A 51 8.19 -8.45 5.87
N LEU A 52 8.04 -7.13 5.79
CA LEU A 52 9.16 -6.20 5.99
C LEU A 52 9.45 -5.99 7.48
N ALA A 53 10.73 -6.07 7.84
CA ALA A 53 11.20 -5.66 9.16
C ALA A 53 11.47 -4.15 9.15
N LEU A 54 10.54 -3.36 9.70
CA LEU A 54 10.56 -1.90 9.67
C LEU A 54 10.22 -1.29 11.03
N ARG A 55 10.29 0.04 11.11
CA ARG A 55 9.90 0.80 12.30
C ARG A 55 8.39 0.73 12.53
N ASN A 56 7.97 0.42 13.76
CA ASN A 56 6.59 0.09 14.09
C ASN A 56 5.57 1.14 13.62
N ASP A 57 5.86 2.44 13.73
CA ASP A 57 4.99 3.55 13.32
C ASP A 57 4.77 3.69 11.80
N MET A 58 5.36 2.80 10.99
CA MET A 58 5.18 2.74 9.53
C MET A 58 4.55 1.41 9.06
N ASP A 59 4.12 0.56 9.98
CA ASP A 59 3.67 -0.81 9.67
C ASP A 59 2.25 -0.89 9.08
N GLY A 60 1.45 0.18 9.17
CA GLY A 60 0.16 0.18 8.48
C GLY A 60 -0.98 -0.55 9.18
N VAL A 61 -0.88 -0.84 10.48
CA VAL A 61 -1.94 -1.48 11.27
C VAL A 61 -2.77 -0.43 12.01
N PRO A 62 -4.02 -0.16 11.60
CA PRO A 62 -4.85 0.85 12.24
C PRO A 62 -5.17 0.56 13.70
N GLY A 63 -5.19 1.61 14.53
CA GLY A 63 -5.49 1.52 15.95
C GLY A 63 -4.36 0.92 16.80
N LEU A 64 -3.30 0.40 16.18
CA LEU A 64 -2.13 -0.16 16.85
C LEU A 64 -0.86 0.63 16.53
N THR A 65 -0.53 0.76 15.24
CA THR A 65 0.74 1.33 14.77
C THR A 65 0.56 2.72 14.17
N GLN A 66 -0.62 2.99 13.59
CA GLN A 66 -1.03 4.28 13.08
C GLN A 66 -2.54 4.46 13.19
N ARG A 67 -3.04 5.66 12.91
CA ARG A 67 -4.48 5.89 12.66
C ARG A 67 -4.81 5.51 11.21
N ASP A 68 -6.08 5.21 10.95
CA ASP A 68 -6.59 5.06 9.59
C ASP A 68 -6.35 6.34 8.76
N ILE A 69 -6.13 6.15 7.47
CA ILE A 69 -6.05 7.22 6.47
C ILE A 69 -7.47 7.50 6.00
N ALA A 70 -8.04 8.61 6.45
CA ALA A 70 -9.41 9.01 6.11
C ALA A 70 -9.61 9.22 4.58
N PRO A 71 -10.85 9.15 4.07
CA PRO A 71 -11.16 9.53 2.70
C PRO A 71 -10.62 10.93 2.35
N GLY A 72 -9.93 11.04 1.22
CA GLY A 72 -9.31 12.30 0.76
C GLY A 72 -8.04 12.70 1.49
N ALA A 73 -7.60 11.95 2.52
CA ALA A 73 -6.36 12.19 3.24
C ALA A 73 -5.20 11.40 2.64
N GLU A 74 -3.99 11.74 3.07
CA GLU A 74 -2.75 11.07 2.66
C GLU A 74 -1.88 10.70 3.86
N PHE A 75 -1.02 9.71 3.67
CA PHE A 75 0.01 9.34 4.64
C PHE A 75 1.33 9.04 3.93
N ALA A 76 2.40 9.68 4.42
CA ALA A 76 3.76 9.50 3.91
C ALA A 76 4.48 8.38 4.69
N TYR A 77 4.62 7.21 4.06
CA TYR A 77 5.45 6.13 4.55
C TYR A 77 6.92 6.42 4.29
N ARG A 78 7.75 6.36 5.33
CA ARG A 78 9.20 6.55 5.20
C ARG A 78 9.98 5.67 6.17
N PHE A 79 10.65 4.63 5.65
CA PHE A 79 11.42 3.68 6.46
C PHE A 79 12.57 3.05 5.68
N ALA A 80 13.58 2.56 6.40
CA ALA A 80 14.70 1.83 5.81
C ALA A 80 14.27 0.42 5.38
N VAL A 81 14.81 -0.07 4.26
CA VAL A 81 14.57 -1.42 3.74
C VAL A 81 15.84 -2.27 3.80
N PRO A 82 16.22 -2.81 4.97
CA PRO A 82 17.54 -3.43 5.15
C PRO A 82 17.69 -4.81 4.49
N HIS A 83 16.59 -5.49 4.16
CA HIS A 83 16.61 -6.88 3.70
C HIS A 83 16.13 -7.01 2.25
N PRO A 84 16.87 -7.70 1.37
CA PRO A 84 16.41 -7.98 0.02
C PRO A 84 15.33 -9.07 0.03
N GLY A 85 14.41 -9.02 -0.92
CA GLY A 85 13.39 -10.05 -1.07
C GLY A 85 12.20 -9.59 -1.91
N THR A 86 11.26 -10.51 -2.10
CA THR A 86 9.94 -10.22 -2.68
C THR A 86 8.93 -10.15 -1.54
N TYR A 87 8.41 -8.95 -1.31
CA TYR A 87 7.39 -8.67 -0.33
C TYR A 87 6.12 -8.17 -1.03
N TRP A 88 5.09 -7.87 -0.26
CA TRP A 88 3.84 -7.34 -0.78
C TRP A 88 3.23 -6.37 0.22
N PHE A 89 2.25 -5.59 -0.24
CA PHE A 89 1.51 -4.67 0.59
C PHE A 89 0.02 -4.77 0.27
N HIS A 90 -0.79 -4.49 1.28
CA HIS A 90 -2.24 -4.51 1.23
C HIS A 90 -2.76 -3.57 2.32
N PRO A 91 -4.06 -3.21 2.33
CA PRO A 91 -4.62 -2.50 3.47
C PRO A 91 -4.31 -3.19 4.81
#